data_AF-A0A7K6F0F4-F1
#
_entry.id   AF-A0A7K6F0F4-F1
#
_cell.length_a   1.000
_cell.length_b   1.000
_cell.length_c   1.000
_cell.angle_alpha   90.00
_cell.angle_beta   90.00
_cell.angle_gamma   90.00
#
_symmetry.space_group_name_H-M   'P 1'
#
loop_
_entity.id
_entity.type
_entity.pdbx_description
1 polymer ?
#
loop_
_entity_poly.entity_id
_entity_poly.type
_entity_poly.pdbx_seq_one_letter_code
_entity_poly.pdbx_strand_id
1 'polypeptide(L)'
;LCVSGQNEEIIPPAVAIFSPSKQEIQEKSKATLVCLASGFYPDHLTLGWMVNGVKRTEGVGTDEFSTRNGSTYSLTSRLRIPAWEWFNPFNRFECVARFFQNETMQSMHKFISGDAG
;
A
#
# COMPACT_ATOMS: atom_id res chain seq x y z
N LEU A 1 19.54 -31.77 12.69
CA LEU A 1 20.58 -30.91 12.09
C LEU A 1 20.01 -29.52 11.98
N CYS A 2 20.22 -28.68 12.98
CA CYS A 2 19.75 -27.30 12.98
C CYS A 2 20.80 -26.48 12.23
N VAL A 3 20.51 -26.08 10.99
CA VAL A 3 21.46 -25.29 10.20
C VAL A 3 21.43 -23.85 10.71
N SER A 4 22.55 -23.50 11.36
CA SER A 4 23.20 -22.20 11.49
C SER A 4 22.43 -20.96 11.03
N GLY A 5 22.28 -19.99 11.93
CA GLY A 5 21.66 -18.70 11.69
C GLY A 5 22.26 -17.95 10.51
N GLN A 6 21.38 -17.37 9.70
CA GLN A 6 21.70 -16.25 8.85
C GLN A 6 21.05 -15.03 9.48
N ASN A 7 21.86 -14.01 9.76
CA ASN A 7 21.40 -12.67 10.07
C ASN A 7 20.79 -12.13 8.77
N GLU A 8 19.57 -12.58 8.42
CA GLU A 8 18.89 -12.23 7.19
C GLU A 8 18.66 -10.71 7.19
N GLU A 9 19.28 -10.02 6.22
CA GLU A 9 19.21 -8.57 6.10
C GLU A 9 17.77 -8.15 5.76
N ILE A 10 17.14 -7.40 6.66
CA ILE A 10 15.78 -6.89 6.46
C ILE A 10 15.83 -5.66 5.57
N ILE A 11 15.26 -5.78 4.37
CA ILE A 11 15.18 -4.70 3.38
C ILE A 11 13.81 -4.02 3.48
N PRO A 12 13.74 -2.74 3.87
CA PRO A 12 12.48 -2.00 3.93
C PRO A 12 11.79 -1.86 2.57
N PRO A 13 10.45 -1.76 2.53
CA PRO A 13 9.71 -1.54 1.29
C PRO A 13 9.88 -0.11 0.75
N ALA A 14 10.00 0.00 -0.57
CA ALA A 14 9.63 1.23 -1.27
C ALA A 14 8.11 1.28 -1.43
N VAL A 15 7.47 2.40 -1.05
CA VAL A 15 6.00 2.55 -1.12
C VAL A 15 5.62 3.63 -2.12
N ALA A 16 4.78 3.25 -3.08
CA ALA A 16 4.20 4.14 -4.07
C ALA A 16 2.66 4.07 -4.03
N ILE A 17 2.01 5.20 -4.31
CA ILE A 17 0.57 5.25 -4.54
C ILE A 17 0.33 5.78 -5.95
N PHE A 18 -0.53 5.09 -6.69
CA PHE A 18 -0.98 5.46 -8.03
C PHE A 18 -2.41 5.99 -7.96
N SER A 19 -2.65 7.06 -8.72
CA SER A 19 -3.97 7.66 -8.86
C SER A 19 -4.94 6.75 -9.63
N PRO A 20 -6.25 6.93 -9.45
CA PRO A 20 -7.26 6.21 -10.20
C PRO A 20 -7.16 6.43 -11.71
N SER A 21 -7.63 5.45 -12.49
CA SER A 21 -7.72 5.61 -13.94
C SER A 21 -8.87 6.56 -14.31
N LYS A 22 -8.62 7.48 -15.25
CA LYS A 22 -9.65 8.39 -15.76
C LYS A 22 -10.84 7.64 -16.37
N GLN A 23 -10.57 6.52 -17.05
CA GLN A 23 -11.58 5.68 -17.66
C GLN A 23 -12.53 5.09 -16.62
N GLU A 24 -12.00 4.57 -15.51
CA GLU A 24 -12.82 4.00 -14.43
C GLU A 24 -13.78 5.05 -13.84
N ILE A 25 -13.25 6.26 -13.62
CA ILE A 25 -14.03 7.37 -13.09
C ILE A 25 -15.17 7.73 -14.03
N GLN A 26 -14.88 7.87 -15.32
CA GLN A 26 -15.85 8.27 -16.34
C GLN A 26 -16.94 7.21 -16.54
N GLU A 27 -16.56 5.93 -16.61
CA GLU A 27 -17.48 4.84 -16.93
C GLU A 27 -18.27 4.33 -15.73
N LYS A 28 -17.66 4.35 -14.54
CA LYS A 28 -18.20 3.65 -13.35
C LYS A 28 -18.49 4.59 -12.18
N SER A 29 -18.11 5.87 -12.27
CA SER A 29 -18.18 6.83 -11.15
C SER A 29 -17.50 6.31 -9.88
N LYS A 30 -16.45 5.51 -10.05
CA LYS A 30 -15.60 4.95 -9.00
C LYS A 30 -14.14 5.31 -9.26
N ALA A 31 -13.38 5.41 -8.18
CA ALA A 31 -11.97 5.69 -8.21
C ALA A 31 -11.24 4.60 -7.41
N THR A 32 -10.32 3.88 -8.05
CA THR A 32 -9.47 2.89 -7.37
C THR A 32 -8.04 3.40 -7.26
N LEU A 33 -7.61 3.71 -6.04
CA LEU A 33 -6.21 4.01 -5.76
C LEU A 33 -5.44 2.69 -5.57
N VAL A 34 -4.18 2.66 -5.98
CA VAL A 34 -3.32 1.47 -5.84
C VAL A 34 -2.09 1.82 -5.04
N CYS A 35 -1.84 1.09 -3.97
CA CYS A 35 -0.61 1.15 -3.20
C CYS A 35 0.25 -0.06 -3.52
N LEU A 36 1.50 0.18 -3.91
CA LEU A 36 2.51 -0.84 -4.16
C LEU A 36 3.62 -0.68 -3.12
N ALA A 37 3.81 -1.71 -2.31
CA ALA A 37 5.06 -1.93 -1.58
C ALA A 37 5.95 -2.85 -2.41
N SER A 38 7.18 -2.47 -2.70
CA SER A 38 8.09 -3.25 -3.54
C SER A 38 9.52 -3.26 -3.01
N GLY A 39 10.28 -4.26 -3.42
CA GLY A 39 11.71 -4.39 -3.11
C GLY A 39 12.01 -4.78 -1.67
N PHE A 40 11.01 -5.26 -0.91
CA PHE A 40 11.20 -5.62 0.48
C PHE A 40 11.61 -7.08 0.66
N TYR A 41 12.24 -7.37 1.80
CA TYR A 41 12.61 -8.70 2.23
C TYR A 41 12.72 -8.74 3.77
N PRO A 42 12.29 -9.81 4.46
CA PRO A 42 11.60 -11.01 3.95
C PRO A 42 10.16 -10.70 3.48
N ASP A 43 9.36 -11.71 3.15
CA ASP A 43 8.03 -11.56 2.55
C ASP A 43 6.93 -11.06 3.51
N HIS A 44 7.24 -10.89 4.80
CA HIS A 44 6.29 -10.48 5.83
C HIS A 44 6.08 -8.96 5.87
N LEU A 45 5.00 -8.50 5.25
CA LEU A 45 4.58 -7.09 5.22
C LEU A 45 3.06 -6.96 5.24
N THR A 46 2.53 -5.94 5.91
CA THR A 46 1.09 -5.62 5.88
C THR A 46 0.86 -4.23 5.31
N LEU A 47 -0.10 -4.10 4.39
CA LEU A 47 -0.57 -2.80 3.89
C LEU A 47 -1.90 -2.42 4.54
N GLY A 48 -2.08 -1.11 4.75
CA GLY A 48 -3.35 -0.55 5.17
C GLY A 48 -3.53 0.88 4.67
N TRP A 49 -4.76 1.37 4.74
CA TRP A 49 -5.12 2.71 4.28
C TRP A 49 -5.58 3.60 5.43
N MET A 50 -5.26 4.88 5.33
CA MET A 50 -5.85 5.96 6.10
C MET A 50 -6.42 7.01 5.15
N VAL A 51 -7.61 7.51 5.47
CA VAL A 51 -8.22 8.63 4.76
C VAL A 51 -8.46 9.73 5.79
N ASN A 52 -7.86 10.90 5.56
CA ASN A 52 -7.93 12.06 6.47
C ASN A 52 -7.50 11.70 7.91
N GLY A 53 -6.46 10.87 8.04
CA GLY A 53 -5.93 10.41 9.33
C GLY A 53 -6.73 9.30 10.01
N VAL A 54 -7.83 8.84 9.41
CA VAL A 54 -8.67 7.76 9.96
C VAL A 54 -8.42 6.46 9.19
N LYS A 55 -8.25 5.35 9.91
CA LYS A 55 -8.09 4.02 9.31
C LYS A 55 -9.28 3.71 8.42
N ARG A 56 -9.01 3.31 7.17
CA ARG A 56 -10.03 2.88 6.19
C ARG A 56 -9.91 1.39 5.95
N THR A 57 -11.04 0.69 6.02
CA THR A 57 -11.18 -0.74 5.69
C THR A 57 -12.22 -0.98 4.61
N GLU A 58 -13.24 -0.12 4.52
CA GLU A 58 -14.23 -0.19 3.44
C GLU A 58 -13.57 0.09 2.08
N GLY A 59 -13.90 -0.75 1.09
CA GLY A 59 -13.35 -0.65 -0.26
C GLY A 59 -11.88 -1.08 -0.38
N VAL A 60 -11.25 -1.53 0.71
CA VAL A 60 -9.86 -2.00 0.71
C VAL A 60 -9.80 -3.46 0.30
N GLY A 61 -8.98 -3.77 -0.69
CA GLY A 61 -8.60 -5.12 -1.08
C GLY A 61 -7.08 -5.23 -1.20
N THR A 62 -6.47 -6.05 -0.35
CA THR A 62 -5.03 -6.32 -0.38
C THR A 62 -4.80 -7.72 -0.95
N ASP A 63 -3.78 -7.86 -1.81
CA ASP A 63 -3.40 -9.17 -2.35
C ASP A 63 -3.06 -10.13 -1.18
N GLU A 64 -3.48 -11.39 -1.28
CA GLU A 64 -3.34 -12.37 -0.19
C GLU A 64 -1.88 -12.75 0.07
N PHE A 65 -1.08 -12.80 -0.99
CA PHE A 65 0.33 -13.18 -0.94
C PHE A 65 1.21 -12.13 -1.62
N SER A 66 2.42 -11.96 -1.10
CA SER A 66 3.43 -11.16 -1.77
C SER A 66 3.95 -11.85 -3.03
N THR A 67 4.15 -11.07 -4.10
CA THR A 67 4.76 -11.54 -5.33
C THR A 67 6.28 -11.48 -5.23
N ARG A 68 6.97 -12.59 -5.49
CA ARG A 68 8.43 -12.65 -5.53
C ARG A 68 8.97 -12.04 -6.82
N ASN A 69 9.90 -11.10 -6.69
CA ASN A 69 10.62 -10.42 -7.79
C ASN A 69 12.13 -10.60 -7.58
N GLY A 70 12.68 -11.69 -8.13
CA GLY A 70 14.08 -12.07 -7.90
C GLY A 70 14.34 -12.48 -6.46
N SER A 71 15.16 -11.72 -5.75
CA SER A 71 15.47 -11.88 -4.32
C SER A 71 14.56 -11.08 -3.38
N THR A 72 13.68 -10.24 -3.92
CA THR A 72 12.81 -9.35 -3.12
C THR A 72 11.33 -9.67 -3.38
N TYR A 73 10.45 -9.01 -2.64
CA TYR A 73 9.01 -9.18 -2.69
C TYR A 73 8.30 -7.86 -2.97
N SER A 74 7.08 -7.98 -3.48
CA SER A 74 6.14 -6.88 -3.65
C SER A 74 4.75 -7.28 -3.15
N LEU A 75 3.99 -6.31 -2.64
CA LEU A 75 2.61 -6.49 -2.19
C LEU A 75 1.78 -5.30 -2.66
N THR A 76 0.57 -5.56 -3.15
CA THR A 76 -0.34 -4.52 -3.63
C THR A 76 -1.58 -4.45 -2.76
N SER A 77 -2.02 -3.23 -2.46
CA SER A 77 -3.33 -2.96 -1.85
C SER A 77 -4.08 -1.94 -2.69
N ARG A 78 -5.38 -2.13 -2.85
CA ARG A 78 -6.27 -1.26 -3.62
C ARG A 78 -7.32 -0.66 -2.71
N LEU A 79 -7.60 0.61 -2.88
CA LEU A 79 -8.69 1.31 -2.20
C LEU A 79 -9.68 1.81 -3.24
N ARG A 80 -10.86 1.18 -3.29
CA ARG A 80 -11.96 1.54 -4.18
C ARG A 80 -12.92 2.47 -3.45
N ILE A 81 -13.06 3.69 -3.94
CA ILE A 81 -13.93 4.74 -3.38
C ILE A 81 -14.88 5.31 -4.44
N PRO A 82 -15.94 6.03 -4.04
CA PRO A 82 -16.72 6.85 -4.96
C PRO A 82 -15.86 7.95 -5.61
N ALA A 83 -16.15 8.31 -6.87
CA ALA A 83 -15.40 9.34 -7.58
C ALA A 83 -15.44 10.71 -6.89
N TRP A 84 -16.56 11.08 -6.24
CA TRP A 84 -16.68 12.34 -5.51
C TRP A 84 -15.73 12.44 -4.31
N GLU A 85 -15.35 11.30 -3.71
CA GLU A 85 -14.38 11.29 -2.61
C GLU A 85 -12.96 11.52 -3.14
N TRP A 86 -12.65 11.04 -4.35
CA TRP A 86 -11.40 11.33 -5.04
C TRP A 86 -11.32 12.79 -5.50
N PHE A 87 -12.39 13.34 -6.06
CA PHE A 87 -12.48 14.74 -6.49
C PHE A 87 -12.74 15.72 -5.34
N ASN A 88 -11.95 15.58 -4.29
CA ASN A 88 -11.90 16.52 -3.19
C ASN A 88 -10.42 16.74 -2.83
N PRO A 89 -9.82 17.89 -3.18
CA PRO A 89 -8.40 18.14 -2.95
C PRO A 89 -8.02 18.24 -1.47
N PHE A 90 -9.01 18.38 -0.58
CA PHE A 90 -8.80 18.33 0.87
C PHE A 90 -8.72 16.90 1.42
N ASN A 91 -9.17 15.90 0.65
CA ASN A 91 -9.00 14.53 1.06
C ASN A 91 -7.55 14.08 0.90
N ARG A 92 -7.03 13.43 1.93
CA ARG A 92 -5.69 12.87 2.00
C ARG A 92 -5.79 11.36 2.09
N PHE A 93 -5.28 10.67 1.09
CA PHE A 93 -5.21 9.21 1.02
C PHE A 93 -3.80 8.76 1.36
N GLU A 94 -3.66 7.92 2.37
CA GLU A 94 -2.38 7.48 2.87
C GLU A 94 -2.32 5.95 2.92
N CYS A 95 -1.27 5.39 2.35
CA CYS A 95 -0.95 3.97 2.46
C CYS A 95 0.15 3.78 3.48
N VAL A 96 -0.05 2.80 4.36
CA VAL A 96 0.86 2.46 5.45
C VAL A 96 1.33 1.03 5.25
N ALA A 97 2.62 0.85 4.98
CA ALA A 97 3.27 -0.45 4.97
C ALA A 97 3.89 -0.71 6.34
N ARG A 98 3.52 -1.80 7.01
CA ARG A 98 4.04 -2.22 8.31
C ARG A 98 4.86 -3.49 8.15
N PHE A 99 6.05 -3.51 8.72
CA PHE A 99 7.00 -4.62 8.67
C PHE A 99 7.82 -4.66 9.96
N PHE A 100 8.36 -5.82 10.30
CA PHE A 100 9.25 -5.97 11.44
C PHE A 100 10.69 -5.73 11.03
N GLN A 101 11.43 -4.94 11.80
CA GLN A 101 12.86 -4.70 11.63
C GLN A 101 13.52 -4.60 13.01
N ASN A 102 14.59 -5.37 13.23
CA ASN A 102 15.35 -5.38 14.49
C ASN A 102 14.44 -5.52 15.72
N GLU A 103 13.55 -6.52 15.71
CA GLU A 103 12.57 -6.80 16.79
C GLU A 103 11.52 -5.70 17.04
N THR A 104 11.45 -4.68 16.19
CA THR A 104 10.50 -3.57 16.32
C THR A 104 9.57 -3.48 15.11
N MET A 105 8.33 -3.05 15.32
CA MET A 105 7.39 -2.76 14.24
C MET A 105 7.73 -1.39 13.63
N GLN A 106 8.10 -1.39 12.36
CA GLN A 106 8.35 -0.18 11.59
C GLN A 106 7.20 0.10 10.64
N SER A 107 7.04 1.35 10.24
CA SER A 107 6.04 1.73 9.24
C SER A 107 6.56 2.74 8.22
N MET A 108 6.29 2.44 6.95
CA MET A 108 6.51 3.36 5.84
C MET A 108 5.18 3.96 5.39
N HIS A 109 5.16 5.27 5.22
CA HIS A 109 3.96 6.04 4.91
C HIS A 109 4.14 6.74 3.56
N LYS A 110 3.15 6.59 2.68
CA LYS A 110 3.05 7.37 1.45
C LYS A 110 1.66 7.96 1.38
N PHE A 111 1.54 9.18 0.87
CA PHE A 111 0.25 9.82 0.68
C PHE A 111 0.15 10.50 -0.67
N ILE A 112 -1.10 10.68 -1.11
CA ILE A 112 -1.49 11.59 -2.18
C ILE A 112 -2.76 12.33 -1.75
N SER A 113 -2.93 13.55 -2.26
CA SER A 113 -4.17 14.29 -2.10
C SER A 113 -5.18 13.89 -3.18
N GLY A 114 -6.46 14.08 -2.90
CA GLY A 114 -7.50 14.02 -3.91
C GLY A 114 -7.28 15.03 -5.04
N ASP A 115 -7.93 14.78 -6.16
CA ASP A 115 -7.85 15.64 -7.33
C ASP A 115 -8.82 16.83 -7.21
N ALA A 116 -8.46 17.95 -7.82
CA ALA A 116 -9.29 19.16 -7.80
C ALA A 116 -10.40 19.16 -8.86
N GLY A 117 -10.39 18.19 -9.79
CA GLY A 117 -11.25 18.14 -10.96
C GLY A 117 -10.59 18.71 -12.20
#